data_AF-A0A024UI35-F1
#
_entry.id   AF-A0A024UI35-F1
#
_cell.length_a   1.000
_cell.length_b   1.000
_cell.length_c   1.000
_cell.angle_alpha   90.00
_cell.angle_beta   90.00
_cell.angle_gamma   90.00
#
_symmetry.space_group_name_H-M   'P 1'
#
loop_
_entity.id
_entity.type
_entity.pdbx_description
1 polymer ?
#
loop_
_entity_poly.entity_id
_entity_poly.type
_entity_poly.pdbx_seq_one_letter_code
_entity_poly.pdbx_strand_id
1 'polypeptide(L)'
;MTTAVDDAEVIAENEQALAAFADGDKTPEALAARPPLERILQQIRQHGVLYYDWGLVKHVVLVKVQIAIGAYDAVGPSTTPEEVDRSELFNTILARATPPFTLQRLIEVLMDPTRYYAQSSKFMNAVHKFFQVSSMAETDDPRNPRLQSVRRRHVNPSLRHLVES
;
A
#
# COMPACT_ATOMS: atom_id res chain seq x y z
N MET A 1 -4.58 -30.80 0.99
CA MET A 1 -5.95 -30.26 1.07
C MET A 1 -6.01 -29.32 2.28
N THR A 2 -5.03 -28.41 2.39
CA THR A 2 -4.62 -27.74 3.65
C THR A 2 -4.58 -26.21 3.52
N THR A 3 -4.51 -25.71 2.28
CA THR A 3 -4.23 -24.31 1.96
C THR A 3 -5.28 -23.32 2.46
N ALA A 4 -6.57 -23.68 2.43
CA ALA A 4 -7.64 -22.75 2.80
C ALA A 4 -7.73 -22.46 4.30
N VAL A 5 -7.31 -23.41 5.15
CA VAL A 5 -7.27 -23.21 6.61
C VAL A 5 -6.04 -22.37 6.96
N ASP A 6 -4.90 -22.66 6.33
CA ASP A 6 -3.66 -21.89 6.49
C ASP A 6 -3.85 -20.42 6.06
N ASP A 7 -4.58 -20.16 4.96
CA ASP A 7 -4.87 -18.81 4.49
C ASP A 7 -5.72 -18.01 5.50
N ALA A 8 -6.72 -18.65 6.11
CA ALA A 8 -7.62 -18.00 7.06
C ALA A 8 -6.90 -17.61 8.36
N GLU A 9 -6.00 -18.48 8.85
CA GLU A 9 -5.19 -18.20 10.04
C GLU A 9 -4.21 -17.06 9.79
N VAL A 10 -3.54 -17.03 8.62
CA VAL A 10 -2.63 -15.94 8.23
C VAL A 10 -3.38 -14.61 8.10
N ILE A 11 -4.60 -14.62 7.54
CA ILE A 11 -5.43 -13.41 7.46
C ILE A 11 -5.78 -12.90 8.87
N ALA A 12 -6.18 -13.78 9.79
CA ALA A 12 -6.51 -13.40 11.15
C ALA A 12 -5.31 -12.84 11.91
N GLU A 13 -4.12 -13.44 11.75
CA GLU A 13 -2.86 -12.94 12.31
C GLU A 13 -2.56 -11.52 11.80
N ASN A 14 -2.69 -11.30 10.49
CA ASN A 14 -2.47 -10.00 9.86
C ASN A 14 -3.44 -8.93 10.38
N GLU A 15 -4.71 -9.26 10.53
CA GLU A 15 -5.74 -8.36 11.08
C GLU A 15 -5.46 -8.01 12.54
N GLN A 16 -5.08 -8.99 13.35
CA GLN A 16 -4.72 -8.75 14.74
C GLN A 16 -3.49 -7.84 14.86
N ALA A 17 -2.48 -8.05 14.02
CA ALA A 17 -1.29 -7.20 13.98
C ALA A 17 -1.61 -5.77 13.54
N LEU A 18 -2.51 -5.59 12.57
CA LEU A 18 -2.99 -4.29 12.12
C LEU A 18 -3.72 -3.54 13.24
N ALA A 19 -4.66 -4.19 13.92
CA ALA A 19 -5.38 -3.60 15.04
C ALA A 19 -4.42 -3.21 16.18
N ALA A 20 -3.53 -4.13 16.58
CA ALA A 20 -2.55 -3.86 17.62
C ALA A 20 -1.58 -2.71 17.27
N PHE A 21 -1.23 -2.54 15.99
CA PHE A 21 -0.39 -1.44 15.54
C PHE A 21 -1.16 -0.11 15.47
N ALA A 22 -2.43 -0.14 15.08
CA ALA A 22 -3.29 1.04 15.06
C ALA A 22 -3.59 1.57 16.47
N ASP A 23 -3.72 0.70 17.46
CA ASP A 23 -3.97 1.09 18.85
C ASP A 23 -2.69 1.47 19.61
N GLY A 24 -1.54 0.93 19.18
CA GLY A 24 -0.25 1.16 19.82
C GLY A 24 0.56 2.33 19.24
N ASP A 25 1.85 2.30 19.58
CA ASP A 25 2.85 3.25 19.11
C ASP A 25 3.14 3.04 17.61
N LYS A 26 2.97 4.10 16.83
CA LYS A 26 3.15 4.11 15.37
C LYS A 26 4.57 4.56 15.03
N THR A 27 5.56 3.79 15.47
CA THR A 27 6.98 4.08 15.24
C THR A 27 7.63 3.09 14.27
N PRO A 28 8.79 3.44 13.68
CA PRO A 28 9.55 2.52 12.85
C PRO A 28 9.92 1.20 13.55
N GLU A 29 10.27 1.26 14.83
CA GLU A 29 10.67 0.10 15.63
C GLU A 29 9.47 -0.82 15.87
N ALA A 30 8.32 -0.23 16.19
CA ALA A 30 7.07 -0.96 16.37
C ALA A 30 6.64 -1.66 15.08
N LEU A 31 6.82 -1.01 13.92
CA LEU A 31 6.56 -1.61 12.62
C LEU A 31 7.52 -2.77 12.32
N ALA A 32 8.83 -2.57 12.54
CA ALA A 32 9.85 -3.59 12.28
C ALA A 32 9.68 -4.84 13.18
N ALA A 33 9.18 -4.67 14.41
CA ALA A 33 8.93 -5.76 15.34
C ALA A 33 7.71 -6.64 14.97
N ARG A 34 6.94 -6.30 13.93
CA ARG A 34 5.70 -6.99 13.55
C ARG A 34 5.78 -7.57 12.12
N PRO A 35 6.34 -8.77 11.93
CA PRO A 35 6.44 -9.43 10.62
C PRO A 35 5.12 -9.50 9.80
N PRO A 36 3.94 -9.68 10.41
CA PRO A 36 2.67 -9.67 9.66
C PRO A 36 2.43 -8.37 8.88
N LEU A 37 2.88 -7.21 9.37
CA LEU A 37 2.69 -5.93 8.67
C LEU A 37 3.50 -5.86 7.38
N GLU A 38 4.74 -6.37 7.40
CA GLU A 38 5.58 -6.48 6.20
C GLU A 38 4.96 -7.46 5.18
N ARG A 39 4.39 -8.57 5.66
CA ARG A 39 3.67 -9.55 4.82
C ARG A 39 2.49 -8.91 4.07
N ILE A 40 1.72 -8.05 4.74
CA ILE A 40 0.60 -7.31 4.14
C ILE A 40 1.10 -6.37 3.03
N LEU A 41 2.19 -5.64 3.26
CA LEU A 41 2.76 -4.76 2.25
C LEU A 41 3.26 -5.55 1.03
N GLN A 42 3.91 -6.70 1.24
CA GLN A 42 4.32 -7.59 0.15
C GLN A 42 3.11 -8.11 -0.64
N GLN A 43 2.04 -8.50 0.03
CA GLN A 43 0.80 -8.95 -0.61
C GLN A 43 0.21 -7.84 -1.51
N ILE A 44 0.11 -6.61 -0.99
CA ILE A 44 -0.40 -5.46 -1.76
C ILE A 44 0.53 -5.16 -2.94
N ARG A 45 1.85 -5.19 -2.75
CA ARG A 45 2.84 -4.99 -3.80
C ARG A 45 2.69 -5.99 -4.95
N GLN A 46 2.46 -7.26 -4.63
CA GLN A 46 2.42 -8.34 -5.62
C GLN A 46 1.10 -8.38 -6.40
N HIS A 47 -0.02 -8.16 -5.71
CA HIS A 47 -1.35 -8.38 -6.30
C HIS A 47 -2.11 -7.10 -6.61
N GLY A 48 -1.75 -5.98 -5.98
CA GLY A 48 -2.48 -4.71 -6.07
C GLY A 48 -3.88 -4.73 -5.47
N VAL A 49 -4.23 -5.80 -4.76
CA VAL A 49 -5.52 -5.97 -4.10
C VAL A 49 -5.37 -5.75 -2.61
N LEU A 50 -6.26 -4.97 -2.02
CA LEU A 50 -6.28 -4.78 -0.57
C LEU A 50 -7.29 -5.74 0.07
N TYR A 51 -6.83 -6.59 0.98
CA TYR A 51 -7.68 -7.53 1.73
C TYR A 51 -8.14 -7.02 3.09
N TYR A 52 -7.47 -5.99 3.60
CA TYR A 52 -7.60 -5.54 4.98
C TYR A 52 -8.25 -4.16 5.05
N ASP A 53 -8.73 -3.81 6.24
CA ASP A 53 -9.28 -2.47 6.49
C ASP A 53 -8.24 -1.38 6.17
N TRP A 54 -8.59 -0.52 5.22
CA TRP A 54 -7.74 0.59 4.80
C TRP A 54 -7.43 1.57 5.94
N GLY A 55 -8.36 1.81 6.85
CA GLY A 55 -8.13 2.65 8.03
C GLY A 55 -6.93 2.17 8.86
N LEU A 56 -6.80 0.85 9.02
CA LEU A 56 -5.69 0.24 9.73
C LEU A 56 -4.40 0.23 8.89
N VAL A 57 -4.49 -0.19 7.62
CA VAL A 57 -3.33 -0.23 6.71
C VAL A 57 -2.74 1.17 6.48
N LYS A 58 -3.57 2.21 6.49
CA LYS A 58 -3.14 3.61 6.37
C LYS A 58 -2.14 4.00 7.45
N HIS A 59 -2.26 3.48 8.68
CA HIS A 59 -1.28 3.73 9.74
C HIS A 59 0.09 3.12 9.41
N VAL A 60 0.12 1.92 8.81
CA VAL A 60 1.36 1.29 8.34
C VAL A 60 1.99 2.12 7.22
N VAL A 61 1.18 2.58 6.27
CA VAL A 61 1.62 3.41 5.14
C VAL A 61 2.23 4.73 5.63
N LEU A 62 1.59 5.40 6.59
CA LEU A 62 2.10 6.64 7.20
C LEU A 62 3.50 6.44 7.79
N VAL A 63 3.70 5.38 8.57
CA VAL A 63 5.01 5.09 9.17
C VAL A 63 6.05 4.72 8.11
N LYS A 64 5.69 3.98 7.06
CA LYS A 64 6.60 3.69 5.94
C LYS A 64 7.01 4.97 5.19
N VAL A 65 6.10 5.93 5.00
CA VAL A 65 6.43 7.25 4.43
C VAL A 65 7.43 7.98 5.33
N GLN A 66 7.21 7.99 6.64
CA GLN A 66 8.13 8.62 7.60
C GLN A 66 9.53 7.98 7.57
N ILE A 67 9.60 6.65 7.53
CA ILE A 67 10.88 5.91 7.41
C ILE A 67 11.59 6.30 6.12
N ALA A 68 10.88 6.31 5.00
CA ALA A 68 11.46 6.65 3.70
C ALA A 68 12.01 8.08 3.68
N ILE A 69 11.27 9.05 4.22
CA ILE A 69 11.73 10.43 4.36
C ILE A 69 12.99 10.49 5.24
N GLY A 70 12.98 9.83 6.41
CA GLY A 70 14.14 9.76 7.31
C GLY A 70 15.38 9.15 6.65
N ALA A 71 15.20 8.19 5.74
CA ALA A 71 16.30 7.61 4.97
C ALA A 71 16.93 8.62 3.99
N TYR A 72 16.14 9.51 3.37
CA TYR A 72 16.68 10.60 2.57
C TYR A 72 17.39 11.65 3.44
N ASP A 73 16.79 12.01 4.58
CA ASP A 73 17.37 13.00 5.50
C ASP A 73 18.74 12.58 6.01
N ALA A 74 18.94 11.29 6.27
CA ALA A 74 20.22 10.73 6.71
C ALA A 74 21.34 10.88 5.67
N VAL A 75 21.01 11.00 4.38
CA VAL A 75 21.99 11.20 3.29
C VAL A 75 22.35 12.69 3.12
N GLY A 76 21.49 13.59 3.59
CA GLY A 76 21.65 15.03 3.51
C GLY A 76 20.52 15.71 2.74
N PRO A 77 20.44 17.05 2.79
CA PRO A 77 19.35 17.80 2.19
C PRO A 77 19.28 17.56 0.69
N SER A 78 18.06 17.50 0.15
CA SER A 78 17.86 17.42 -1.28
C SER A 78 18.45 18.65 -1.97
N THR A 79 19.11 18.44 -3.12
CA THR A 79 19.62 19.53 -3.94
C THR A 79 18.52 20.32 -4.64
N THR A 80 17.29 19.79 -4.64
CA THR A 80 16.10 20.43 -5.18
C THR A 80 15.10 20.72 -4.05
N PRO A 81 14.47 21.90 -4.04
CA PRO A 81 13.46 22.23 -3.04
C PRO A 81 12.32 21.21 -3.02
N GLU A 82 11.81 20.88 -1.83
CA GLU A 82 10.59 20.09 -1.68
C GLU A 82 9.39 20.96 -2.11
N GLU A 83 8.66 20.53 -3.14
CA GLU A 83 7.46 21.23 -3.64
C GLU A 83 6.24 21.03 -2.72
N VAL A 84 6.24 19.94 -1.96
CA VAL A 84 5.16 19.53 -1.06
C VAL A 84 5.70 19.59 0.35
N ASP A 85 5.01 20.28 1.25
CA ASP A 85 5.38 20.29 2.66
C ASP A 85 5.11 18.92 3.30
N ARG A 86 5.97 18.49 4.22
CA ARG A 86 5.80 17.20 4.91
C ARG A 86 4.46 17.13 5.65
N SER A 87 4.07 18.20 6.35
CA SER A 87 2.80 18.27 7.07
C SER A 87 1.62 18.17 6.11
N GLU A 88 1.70 18.84 4.95
CA GLU A 88 0.69 18.72 3.89
C GLU A 88 0.57 17.27 3.42
N LEU A 89 1.70 16.61 3.13
CA LEU A 89 1.71 15.21 2.71
C LEU A 89 1.06 14.30 3.76
N PHE A 90 1.44 14.42 5.03
CA PHE A 90 0.86 13.61 6.11
C PHE A 90 -0.64 13.87 6.28
N ASN A 91 -1.09 15.13 6.19
CA ASN A 91 -2.50 15.48 6.25
C ASN A 91 -3.28 14.88 5.07
N THR A 92 -2.74 14.94 3.86
CA THR A 92 -3.34 14.32 2.67
C THR A 92 -3.51 12.81 2.84
N ILE A 93 -2.50 12.14 3.40
CA ILE A 93 -2.59 10.69 3.68
C ILE A 93 -3.68 10.43 4.74
N LEU A 94 -3.66 11.15 5.87
CA LEU A 94 -4.62 10.97 6.96
C LEU A 94 -6.06 11.20 6.52
N ALA A 95 -6.31 12.25 5.73
CA ALA A 95 -7.63 12.61 5.22
C ALA A 95 -8.18 11.59 4.21
N ARG A 96 -7.34 10.71 3.65
CA ARG A 96 -7.76 9.71 2.68
C ARG A 96 -8.66 8.65 3.33
N ALA A 97 -9.96 8.69 2.99
CA ALA A 97 -10.96 7.76 3.51
C ALA A 97 -10.92 6.36 2.85
N THR A 98 -10.52 6.27 1.57
CA THR A 98 -10.49 5.01 0.81
C THR A 98 -9.10 4.76 0.20
N PRO A 99 -8.67 3.51 0.02
CA PRO A 99 -7.37 3.21 -0.58
C PRO A 99 -7.32 3.78 -2.01
N PRO A 100 -6.27 4.52 -2.40
CA PRO A 100 -6.17 5.03 -3.77
C PRO A 100 -5.91 3.89 -4.75
N PHE A 101 -6.41 3.96 -5.99
CA PHE A 101 -6.17 2.90 -6.99
C PHE A 101 -4.67 2.65 -7.26
N THR A 102 -3.84 3.63 -6.96
CA THR A 102 -2.38 3.59 -7.04
C THR A 102 -1.73 2.87 -5.87
N LEU A 103 -2.49 2.27 -4.95
CA LEU A 103 -1.97 1.66 -3.71
C LEU A 103 -0.85 0.66 -3.99
N GLN A 104 -0.97 -0.19 -5.02
CA GLN A 104 0.11 -1.10 -5.42
C GLN A 104 1.42 -0.35 -5.69
N ARG A 105 1.33 0.66 -6.56
CA ARG A 105 2.48 1.47 -6.98
C ARG A 105 3.07 2.27 -5.81
N LEU A 106 2.21 2.77 -4.93
CA LEU A 106 2.61 3.41 -3.69
C LEU A 106 3.43 2.44 -2.84
N ILE A 107 2.95 1.23 -2.58
CA ILE A 107 3.68 0.26 -1.75
C ILE A 107 5.02 -0.14 -2.40
N GLU A 108 5.08 -0.38 -3.71
CA GLU A 108 6.35 -0.61 -4.41
C GLU A 108 7.37 0.50 -4.11
N VAL A 109 6.94 1.76 -4.23
CA VAL A 109 7.77 2.93 -3.99
C VAL A 109 8.18 3.03 -2.52
N LEU A 110 7.29 2.74 -1.57
CA LEU A 110 7.61 2.81 -0.14
C LEU A 110 8.55 1.71 0.33
N MET A 111 8.54 0.55 -0.34
CA MET A 111 9.42 -0.57 0.01
C MET A 111 10.84 -0.37 -0.52
N ASP A 112 11.00 0.27 -1.67
CA ASP A 112 12.30 0.51 -2.31
C ASP A 112 12.46 1.98 -2.75
N PRO A 113 12.36 2.98 -1.84
CA PRO A 113 12.21 4.39 -2.21
C PRO A 113 13.36 4.92 -3.06
N THR A 114 14.61 4.64 -2.66
CA THR A 114 15.82 5.10 -3.33
C THR A 114 16.07 4.41 -4.68
N ARG A 115 15.46 3.25 -4.91
CA ARG A 115 15.48 2.57 -6.21
C ARG A 115 14.66 3.33 -7.25
N TYR A 116 13.55 3.94 -6.85
CA TYR A 116 12.64 4.65 -7.75
C TYR A 116 12.93 6.15 -7.83
N TYR A 117 13.34 6.76 -6.72
CA TYR A 117 13.60 8.19 -6.66
C TYR A 117 14.94 8.46 -5.97
N ALA A 118 15.85 9.12 -6.69
CA ALA A 118 17.16 9.47 -6.11
C ALA A 118 17.09 10.67 -5.15
N GLN A 119 15.99 11.44 -5.15
CA GLN A 119 15.86 12.71 -4.41
C GLN A 119 14.59 12.70 -3.55
N SER A 120 14.68 13.22 -2.32
CA SER A 120 13.55 13.38 -1.39
C SER A 120 12.38 14.13 -2.03
N SER A 121 12.65 15.26 -2.68
CA SER A 121 11.63 16.10 -3.35
C SER A 121 10.80 15.32 -4.38
N LYS A 122 11.45 14.48 -5.20
CA LYS A 122 10.78 13.64 -6.19
C LYS A 122 9.95 12.53 -5.53
N PHE A 123 10.50 11.91 -4.50
CA PHE A 123 9.79 10.89 -3.71
C PHE A 123 8.53 11.49 -3.08
N MET A 124 8.64 12.62 -2.37
CA MET A 124 7.51 13.28 -1.72
C MET A 124 6.43 13.70 -2.70
N ASN A 125 6.81 14.32 -3.83
CA ASN A 125 5.86 14.70 -4.88
C ASN A 125 5.15 13.48 -5.48
N ALA A 126 5.87 12.37 -5.68
CA ALA A 126 5.27 11.13 -6.17
C ALA A 126 4.27 10.54 -5.19
N VAL A 127 4.65 10.42 -3.90
CA VAL A 127 3.75 9.92 -2.85
C VAL A 127 2.51 10.82 -2.75
N HIS A 128 2.68 12.14 -2.75
CA HIS A 128 1.56 13.08 -2.72
C HIS A 128 0.58 12.82 -3.88
N LYS A 129 1.10 12.72 -5.11
CA LYS A 129 0.29 12.45 -6.31
C LYS A 129 -0.45 11.11 -6.24
N PHE A 130 0.14 10.08 -5.65
CA PHE A 130 -0.55 8.80 -5.45
C PHE A 130 -1.81 8.94 -4.59
N PHE A 131 -1.85 9.88 -3.64
CA PHE A 131 -3.02 10.16 -2.82
C PHE A 131 -4.01 11.16 -3.39
N GLN A 132 -3.63 11.95 -4.41
CA GLN A 132 -4.50 12.94 -5.04
C GLN A 132 -5.48 12.36 -6.08
N VAL A 133 -5.35 11.06 -6.41
CA VAL A 133 -6.22 10.42 -7.40
C VAL A 133 -7.67 10.30 -6.93
N SER A 134 -8.64 10.46 -7.81
CA SER A 134 -10.07 10.41 -7.43
C SER A 134 -10.63 8.99 -7.29
N SER A 135 -10.05 8.00 -7.98
CA SER A 135 -10.51 6.61 -7.94
C SER A 135 -9.92 5.81 -6.77
N MET A 136 -10.67 4.81 -6.33
CA MET A 136 -10.31 3.90 -5.24
C MET A 136 -9.73 2.57 -5.78
N ALA A 137 -8.93 1.89 -4.96
CA ALA A 137 -8.43 0.55 -5.25
C ALA A 137 -9.54 -0.50 -5.18
N GLU A 138 -9.32 -1.61 -5.88
CA GLU A 138 -10.10 -2.82 -5.65
C GLU A 138 -9.78 -3.39 -4.26
N THR A 139 -10.84 -3.62 -3.49
CA THR A 139 -10.79 -4.38 -2.24
C THR A 139 -11.42 -5.74 -2.49
N ASP A 140 -10.76 -6.81 -2.05
CA ASP A 140 -11.27 -8.17 -2.16
C ASP A 140 -11.19 -8.82 -0.79
N ASP A 141 -12.27 -9.45 -0.33
CA ASP A 141 -12.22 -10.23 0.90
C ASP A 141 -11.98 -11.69 0.49
N PRO A 142 -10.76 -12.23 0.68
CA PRO A 142 -10.45 -13.61 0.30
C PRO A 142 -11.33 -14.64 1.03
N ARG A 143 -11.98 -14.26 2.14
CA ARG A 143 -12.93 -15.10 2.89
C ARG A 143 -14.35 -15.05 2.33
N ASN A 144 -14.64 -14.10 1.44
CA ASN A 144 -15.93 -13.93 0.78
C ASN A 144 -15.80 -14.24 -0.72
N PRO A 145 -15.89 -15.52 -1.14
CA PRO A 145 -15.66 -15.95 -2.52
C PRO A 145 -16.64 -15.37 -3.56
N ARG A 146 -17.60 -14.51 -3.18
CA ARG A 146 -18.57 -13.90 -4.11
C ARG A 146 -17.90 -13.05 -5.20
N LEU A 147 -16.72 -12.46 -4.95
CA LEU A 147 -16.01 -11.62 -5.94
C LEU A 147 -15.16 -12.42 -6.96
N GLN A 148 -14.85 -13.70 -6.69
CA GLN A 148 -14.13 -14.55 -7.65
C GLN A 148 -14.93 -14.81 -8.95
N SER A 149 -16.27 -14.66 -8.89
CA SER A 149 -17.16 -14.82 -10.04
C SER A 149 -17.15 -13.64 -11.02
N VAL A 150 -16.69 -12.46 -10.60
CA VAL A 150 -16.64 -11.24 -11.43
C VAL A 150 -15.32 -11.16 -12.20
N ARG A 151 -14.21 -11.58 -11.61
CA ARG A 151 -12.88 -11.56 -12.26
C ARG A 151 -12.74 -12.51 -13.46
N ARG A 152 -13.64 -13.48 -13.64
CA ARG A 152 -13.65 -14.38 -14.82
C ARG A 152 -14.47 -13.87 -16.02
N ARG A 153 -15.12 -12.71 -15.94
CA ARG A 153 -15.84 -12.14 -17.08
C ARG A 153 -15.39 -10.71 -17.28
N HIS A 154 -14.45 -10.51 -18.21
CA HIS A 154 -14.42 -9.37 -19.15
C HIS A 154 -13.35 -9.59 -20.24
N VAL A 155 -13.18 -10.83 -20.72
CA VAL A 155 -12.72 -10.99 -22.12
C VAL A 155 -13.93 -10.64 -22.96
N ASN A 156 -13.94 -9.42 -23.51
CA ASN A 156 -14.98 -8.98 -24.42
C ASN A 156 -15.04 -9.98 -25.59
N PRO A 157 -16.14 -10.72 -25.80
CA PRO A 157 -16.21 -11.76 -26.83
C PRO A 157 -15.83 -11.23 -28.22
N SER A 158 -16.10 -9.94 -28.46
CA SER A 158 -15.81 -9.22 -29.70
C SER A 158 -14.33 -8.96 -29.98
N LEU A 159 -13.42 -9.19 -29.02
CA LEU A 159 -11.97 -8.93 -29.17
C LEU A 159 -11.13 -10.21 -29.31
N ARG A 160 -11.76 -11.39 -29.27
CA ARG A 160 -11.03 -12.67 -29.40
C ARG A 160 -10.33 -12.83 -30.75
N HIS A 161 -10.88 -12.25 -31.82
CA HIS A 161 -10.31 -12.30 -33.17
C HIS A 161 -9.04 -11.45 -33.38
N LEU A 162 -8.65 -10.62 -32.41
CA LEU A 162 -7.46 -9.75 -32.51
C LEU A 162 -6.20 -10.35 -31.86
N VAL A 163 -6.33 -11.44 -31.11
CA VAL A 163 -5.22 -12.10 -30.40
C VAL A 163 -4.75 -13.34 -31.16
N GLU A 164 -5.53 -13.82 -32.11
CA GLU A 164 -5.18 -14.90 -33.04
C GLU A 164 -4.98 -14.32 -34.45
N SER A 165 -3.80 -13.75 -34.71
CA SER A 165 -3.27 -13.46 -36.06
C SER A 165 -1.75 -13.50 -36.04
#